data_AF-A0A7D4P4E3-F1
#
_entry.id   AF-A0A7D4P4E3-F1
#
_cell.length_a   1.000
_cell.length_b   1.000
_cell.length_c   1.000
_cell.angle_alpha   90.00
_cell.angle_beta   90.00
_cell.angle_gamma   90.00
#
_symmetry.space_group_name_H-M   'P 1'
#
loop_
_entity.id
_entity.type
_entity.pdbx_description
1 polymer ?
#
loop_
_entity_poly.entity_id
_entity_poly.type
_entity_poly.pdbx_seq_one_letter_code
_entity_poly.pdbx_strand_id
1 'polypeptide(L)'
;MKKKLILAAFLSAATLAGSAQADATFMVGVSYTFSGELGFTGKILSNDKEEEVVATIGATYYPYSYGQQVGIDLGGAFTFDNAAIGASYDLIKATPQLSAGFADID
;
A
#
# COMPACT_ATOMS: atom_id res chain seq x y z
N MET A 1 11.33 -4.59 28.63
CA MET A 1 9.86 -4.56 28.81
C MET A 1 9.11 -3.77 27.72
N LYS A 2 9.68 -2.70 27.14
CA LYS A 2 9.02 -1.90 26.08
C LYS A 2 8.66 -2.66 24.80
N LYS A 3 9.48 -3.62 24.35
CA LYS A 3 9.23 -4.43 23.13
C LYS A 3 7.98 -5.32 23.22
N LYS A 4 7.65 -5.84 24.40
CA LYS A 4 6.47 -6.70 24.63
C LYS A 4 5.16 -5.90 24.62
N LEU A 5 5.21 -4.64 25.04
CA LEU A 5 4.06 -3.72 25.00
C LEU A 5 3.70 -3.31 23.56
N ILE A 6 4.70 -3.11 22.70
CA ILE A 6 4.46 -2.82 21.27
C ILE A 6 3.83 -4.03 20.58
N LEU A 7 4.34 -5.23 20.81
CA LEU A 7 3.80 -6.45 20.21
C LEU A 7 2.36 -6.74 20.67
N ALA A 8 2.07 -6.50 21.96
CA ALA A 8 0.72 -6.64 22.50
C ALA A 8 -0.25 -5.60 21.90
N ALA A 9 0.20 -4.37 21.68
CA ALA A 9 -0.60 -3.31 21.04
C ALA A 9 -0.93 -3.63 19.57
N PHE A 10 0.05 -4.17 18.82
CA PHE A 10 -0.16 -4.65 17.44
C PHE A 10 -1.17 -5.80 17.38
N LEU A 11 -1.09 -6.75 18.32
CA LEU A 11 -1.97 -7.91 18.34
C LEU A 11 -3.41 -7.55 18.73
N SER A 12 -3.61 -6.56 19.60
CA SER A 12 -4.94 -6.05 19.95
C SER A 12 -5.62 -5.22 18.86
N ALA A 13 -4.84 -4.57 17.98
CA ALA A 13 -5.38 -3.86 16.82
C ALA A 13 -5.92 -4.82 15.76
N ALA A 14 -5.31 -5.99 15.60
CA ALA A 14 -5.71 -6.99 14.62
C ALA A 14 -7.08 -7.64 14.92
N THR A 15 -7.52 -7.65 16.19
CA THR A 15 -8.81 -8.26 16.59
C THR A 15 -10.00 -7.31 16.49
N LEU A 16 -9.78 -6.01 16.23
CA LEU A 16 -10.84 -5.02 16.04
C LEU A 16 -11.24 -4.85 14.56
N ALA A 17 -10.46 -5.42 13.63
CA ALA A 17 -10.86 -5.59 12.25
C ALA A 17 -11.93 -6.70 12.19
N GLY A 18 -13.17 -6.35 12.52
CA GLY A 18 -14.32 -7.21 12.29
C GLY A 18 -14.32 -7.71 10.85
N SER A 19 -14.96 -8.85 10.60
CA SER A 19 -15.22 -9.38 9.27
C SER A 19 -16.13 -8.43 8.48
N ALA A 20 -15.59 -7.29 8.09
CA ALA A 20 -16.11 -6.46 7.03
C ALA A 20 -15.82 -7.23 5.74
N GLN A 21 -16.88 -7.57 5.03
CA GLN A 21 -16.80 -8.05 3.67
C GLN A 21 -16.11 -6.93 2.88
N ALA A 22 -14.82 -7.13 2.59
CA ALA A 22 -13.97 -6.18 1.86
C ALA A 22 -14.52 -6.00 0.46
N ASP A 23 -14.95 -4.78 0.10
CA ASP A 23 -15.19 -4.43 -1.29
C ASP A 23 -13.87 -3.93 -1.86
N ALA A 24 -13.13 -4.85 -2.49
CA ALA A 24 -11.79 -4.58 -2.92
C ALA A 24 -11.80 -3.72 -4.18
N THR A 25 -11.07 -2.61 -4.16
CA THR A 25 -10.92 -1.71 -5.32
C THR A 25 -9.47 -1.70 -5.85
N PHE A 26 -9.28 -1.06 -7.00
CA PHE A 26 -7.98 -0.93 -7.66
C PHE A 26 -7.52 0.53 -7.66
N MET A 27 -6.22 0.72 -7.41
CA MET A 27 -5.52 1.98 -7.58
C MET A 27 -4.49 1.86 -8.70
N VAL A 28 -4.45 2.87 -9.57
CA VAL A 28 -3.38 3.05 -10.57
C VAL A 28 -2.72 4.40 -10.40
N GLY A 29 -1.39 4.44 -10.43
CA GLY A 29 -0.67 5.68 -10.18
C GLY A 29 0.83 5.58 -10.30
N VAL A 30 1.52 6.41 -9.52
CA VAL A 30 2.97 6.49 -9.49
C VAL A 30 3.49 6.06 -8.11
N SER A 31 4.72 5.57 -8.10
CA SER A 31 5.45 5.29 -6.87
C SER A 31 6.86 5.89 -6.90
N TYR A 32 7.39 6.09 -5.70
CA TYR A 32 8.76 6.52 -5.49
C TYR A 32 9.38 5.71 -4.36
N THR A 33 10.45 4.99 -4.65
CA THR A 33 11.19 4.23 -3.65
C THR A 33 12.12 5.14 -2.86
N PHE A 34 12.43 4.75 -1.61
CA PHE A 34 13.45 5.43 -0.81
C PHE A 34 14.88 5.21 -1.34
N SER A 35 15.05 4.33 -2.34
CA SER A 35 16.29 4.18 -3.13
C SER A 35 16.39 5.18 -4.29
N GLY A 36 15.35 6.00 -4.53
CA GLY A 36 15.35 7.05 -5.54
C GLY A 36 14.76 6.66 -6.89
N GLU A 37 13.98 5.59 -6.96
CA GLU A 37 13.43 5.07 -8.22
C GLU A 37 11.96 5.45 -8.39
N LEU A 38 11.62 6.05 -9.54
CA LEU A 38 10.25 6.34 -9.95
C LEU A 38 9.65 5.13 -10.68
N GLY A 39 8.39 4.81 -10.38
CA GLY A 39 7.66 3.70 -10.98
C GLY A 39 6.20 4.01 -11.28
N PHE A 40 5.61 3.19 -12.15
CA PHE A 40 4.17 3.11 -12.35
C PHE A 40 3.63 1.94 -11.54
N THR A 41 2.60 2.17 -10.73
CA THR A 41 2.10 1.17 -9.78
C THR A 41 0.62 0.88 -10.00
N GLY A 42 0.27 -0.38 -9.85
CA GLY A 42 -1.11 -0.86 -9.74
C GLY A 42 -1.27 -1.59 -8.41
N LYS A 43 -2.29 -1.25 -7.63
CA LYS A 43 -2.53 -1.86 -6.31
C LYS A 43 -3.98 -2.26 -6.15
N ILE A 44 -4.20 -3.33 -5.41
CA ILE A 44 -5.51 -3.71 -4.86
C ILE A 44 -5.57 -3.13 -3.45
N LEU A 45 -6.66 -2.44 -3.14
CA LEU A 45 -6.98 -1.89 -1.82
C LEU A 45 -7.98 -2.84 -1.15
N SER A 46 -7.85 -3.01 0.16
CA SER A 46 -8.72 -3.92 0.92
C SER A 46 -10.14 -3.42 1.12
N ASN A 47 -10.42 -2.15 0.79
CA ASN A 47 -11.75 -1.55 0.87
C ASN A 47 -11.80 -0.35 -0.10
N ASP A 48 -13.00 0.04 -0.49
CA ASP A 48 -13.31 1.15 -1.40
C ASP A 48 -13.85 2.39 -0.68
N LYS A 49 -13.97 2.38 0.65
CA LYS A 49 -14.51 3.53 1.39
C LYS A 49 -13.61 4.74 1.39
N GLU A 50 -14.20 5.93 1.29
CA GLU A 50 -13.54 7.23 1.49
C GLU A 50 -12.99 7.41 2.91
N GLU A 51 -11.92 8.21 3.03
CA GLU A 51 -11.32 8.65 4.30
C GLU A 51 -10.87 7.52 5.25
N GLU A 52 -10.51 6.35 4.71
CA GLU A 52 -10.17 5.16 5.48
C GLU A 52 -8.71 4.72 5.25
N VAL A 53 -8.09 4.13 6.27
CA VAL A 53 -6.81 3.43 6.12
C VAL A 53 -7.09 1.99 5.69
N VAL A 54 -6.63 1.64 4.50
CA VAL A 54 -6.82 0.31 3.89
C VAL A 54 -5.49 -0.41 3.71
N ALA A 55 -5.50 -1.73 3.75
CA ALA A 55 -4.34 -2.54 3.37
C ALA A 55 -4.20 -2.59 1.85
N THR A 56 -2.97 -2.70 1.36
CA THR A 56 -2.70 -2.77 -0.08
C THR A 56 -1.77 -3.92 -0.44
N ILE A 57 -1.99 -4.53 -1.60
CA ILE A 57 -1.02 -5.37 -2.30
C ILE A 57 -0.94 -4.91 -3.75
N GLY A 58 0.26 -4.87 -4.33
CA GLY A 58 0.40 -4.36 -5.68
C GLY A 58 1.68 -4.76 -6.40
N ALA A 59 1.77 -4.27 -7.63
CA ALA A 59 2.94 -4.41 -8.49
C ALA A 59 3.36 -3.03 -8.99
N THR A 60 4.66 -2.87 -9.19
CA THR A 60 5.24 -1.60 -9.65
C THR A 60 6.23 -1.87 -10.78
N TYR A 61 6.09 -1.17 -11.90
CA TYR A 61 7.03 -1.20 -13.01
C TYR A 61 7.96 0.02 -12.94
N TYR A 62 9.27 -0.21 -13.01
CA TYR A 62 10.29 0.84 -12.90
C TYR A 62 11.00 1.03 -14.25
N PRO A 63 10.50 1.94 -15.11
CA PRO A 63 11.00 2.10 -16.48
C PRO A 63 12.43 2.63 -16.56
N TYR A 64 12.90 3.31 -15.51
CA TYR A 64 14.23 3.95 -15.47
C TYR A 64 15.27 3.14 -14.71
N SER A 65 14.89 2.03 -14.08
CA SER A 65 15.85 1.10 -13.47
C SER A 65 16.62 0.35 -14.55
N TYR A 66 17.89 0.07 -14.29
CA TYR A 66 18.69 -0.80 -15.16
C TYR A 66 18.01 -2.17 -15.30
N GLY A 67 17.65 -2.52 -16.54
CA GLY A 67 16.95 -3.77 -16.85
C GLY A 67 15.42 -3.75 -16.66
N GLN A 68 14.78 -2.57 -16.55
CA GLN A 68 13.31 -2.42 -16.58
C GLN A 68 12.60 -3.34 -15.57
N GLN A 69 12.89 -3.13 -14.29
CA GLN A 69 12.52 -4.04 -13.21
C GLN A 69 11.03 -3.93 -12.85
N VAL A 70 10.49 -5.01 -12.29
CA VAL A 70 9.16 -5.06 -11.68
C VAL A 70 9.32 -5.39 -10.20
N GLY A 71 8.55 -4.69 -9.36
CA GLY A 71 8.42 -4.91 -7.93
C GLY A 71 7.06 -5.49 -7.58
N ILE A 72 7.00 -6.17 -6.44
CA ILE A 72 5.76 -6.61 -5.78
C ILE A 72 5.81 -6.05 -4.37
N ASP A 73 4.71 -5.43 -3.94
CA ASP A 73 4.69 -4.69 -2.69
C ASP A 73 3.42 -4.94 -1.88
N LEU A 74 3.53 -4.73 -0.57
CA LEU A 74 2.43 -4.74 0.38
C LEU A 74 2.56 -3.57 1.35
N GLY A 75 1.44 -3.07 1.85
CA GLY A 75 1.45 -1.85 2.65
C GLY A 75 0.07 -1.40 3.09
N GLY A 76 -0.05 -0.09 3.31
CA GLY A 76 -1.31 0.56 3.59
C GLY A 76 -1.42 1.90 2.85
N ALA A 77 -2.65 2.29 2.58
CA ALA A 77 -3.00 3.55 1.95
C ALA A 77 -4.12 4.25 2.73
N PHE A 78 -4.18 5.57 2.61
CA PHE A 78 -5.32 6.37 3.02
C PHE A 78 -6.11 6.74 1.75
N THR A 79 -7.41 6.47 1.76
CA THR A 79 -8.34 6.72 0.65
C THR A 79 -8.95 8.11 0.74
N PHE A 80 -9.29 8.66 -0.43
CA PHE A 80 -9.99 9.91 -0.67
C PHE A 80 -11.01 9.66 -1.80
N ASP A 81 -11.86 10.63 -2.10
CA ASP A 81 -13.00 10.50 -3.01
C ASP A 81 -12.74 9.77 -4.33
N ASN A 82 -11.57 9.98 -4.94
CA ASN A 82 -11.20 9.31 -6.19
C ASN A 82 -9.69 8.99 -6.25
N ALA A 83 -9.06 8.91 -5.08
CA ALA A 83 -7.61 8.82 -4.99
C ALA A 83 -7.18 8.07 -3.74
N ALA A 84 -5.96 7.56 -3.76
CA ALA A 84 -5.32 7.03 -2.56
C ALA A 84 -3.85 7.42 -2.54
N ILE A 85 -3.34 7.66 -1.33
CA ILE A 85 -1.91 7.82 -1.08
C ILE A 85 -1.47 6.79 -0.06
N GLY A 86 -0.28 6.22 -0.21
CA GLY A 86 0.13 5.11 0.65
C GLY A 86 1.61 4.93 0.77
N ALA A 87 1.96 4.08 1.72
CA ALA A 87 3.31 3.60 1.95
C ALA A 87 3.28 2.06 1.88
N SER A 88 4.26 1.50 1.18
CA SER A 88 4.39 0.05 1.01
C SER A 88 5.86 -0.35 1.05
N TYR A 89 6.11 -1.65 1.18
CA TYR A 89 7.44 -2.22 1.12
C TYR A 89 7.54 -3.10 -0.12
N ASP A 90 8.43 -2.75 -1.04
CA ASP A 90 8.73 -3.55 -2.22
C ASP A 90 9.58 -4.75 -1.81
N LEU A 91 9.03 -5.95 -1.95
CA LEU A 91 9.63 -7.20 -1.54
C LEU A 91 10.78 -7.62 -2.45
N ILE A 92 10.76 -7.22 -3.72
CA ILE A 92 11.78 -7.59 -4.71
C ILE A 92 12.98 -6.65 -4.60
N LYS A 93 12.72 -5.34 -4.50
CA LYS A 93 13.78 -4.33 -4.32
C LYS A 93 14.22 -4.16 -2.88
N ALA A 94 13.51 -4.78 -1.92
CA ALA A 94 13.76 -4.69 -0.49
C ALA A 94 13.87 -3.23 0.01
N THR A 95 12.92 -2.39 -0.43
CA THR A 95 12.93 -0.95 -0.15
C THR A 95 11.54 -0.43 0.19
N PRO A 96 11.39 0.48 1.17
CA PRO A 96 10.16 1.23 1.35
C PRO A 96 9.87 2.11 0.13
N GLN A 97 8.59 2.32 -0.17
CA GLN A 97 8.15 3.24 -1.20
C GLN A 97 6.88 3.99 -0.79
N LEU A 98 6.71 5.17 -1.38
CA LEU A 98 5.45 5.91 -1.37
C LEU A 98 4.74 5.73 -2.70
N SER A 99 3.42 5.80 -2.68
CA SER A 99 2.59 5.78 -3.88
C SER A 99 1.43 6.74 -3.77
N ALA A 100 1.01 7.28 -4.92
CA ALA A 100 -0.22 8.05 -5.05
C ALA A 100 -0.86 7.74 -6.40
N GLY A 101 -2.19 7.66 -6.44
CA GLY A 101 -2.89 7.30 -7.66
C GLY A 101 -4.40 7.54 -7.59
N PHE A 102 -5.04 7.32 -8.73
CA PHE A 102 -6.49 7.27 -8.83
C PHE A 102 -6.97 5.92 -8.34
N ALA A 103 -8.07 5.92 -7.60
CA ALA A 103 -8.77 4.73 -7.14
C ALA A 103 -10.27 4.97 -7.27
N ASP A 104 -11.01 3.91 -7.58
CA ASP A 104 -12.47 3.93 -7.60
C ASP A 104 -12.96 3.73 -6.16
N ILE A 105 -13.44 4.80 -5.52
CA ILE A 105 -13.74 4.88 -4.09
C ILE A 105 -15.20 5.35 -3.95
N ASP A 106 -15.98 4.70 -3.08
CA ASP A 106 -17.42 4.88 -2.91
C ASP A 106 -17.85 4.95 -1.42
#